data_AF-M1C337-F1
#
_entry.id   AF-M1C337-F1
#
_cell.length_a   1.000
_cell.length_b   1.000
_cell.length_c   1.000
_cell.angle_alpha   90.00
_cell.angle_beta   90.00
_cell.angle_gamma   90.00
#
_symmetry.space_group_name_H-M   'P 1'
#
loop_
_entity.id
_entity.type
_entity.pdbx_description
1 polymer ?
#
loop_
_entity_poly.entity_id
_entity_poly.type
_entity_poly.pdbx_seq_one_letter_code
_entity_poly.pdbx_strand_id
1 'polypeptide(L)'
;MAYMTVRAEKKVQKIAHFLLHLCAIILGIVGLHAAFKYHDRRGLRNLYSFHSWIGIGTFCLYILQWVIGLCMYMLPYTRRETRAVNLPWHISGGRAIFYMIIVTALTGLMQKSTFLQLPLFSGESILINFLAIFILLFGVTVDFSVSLGRYA
;
A
#
# COMPACT_ATOMS: atom_id res chain seq x y z
N MET A 1 4.37 -10.90 -3.21
CA MET A 1 5.75 -11.44 -3.06
C MET A 1 5.88 -12.60 -2.08
N ALA A 2 5.23 -12.62 -0.91
CA ALA A 2 5.43 -13.68 0.10
C ALA A 2 5.35 -15.13 -0.44
N TYR A 3 4.41 -15.44 -1.33
CA TYR A 3 4.29 -16.76 -1.96
C TYR A 3 5.45 -17.15 -2.88
N MET A 4 6.24 -16.18 -3.34
CA MET A 4 7.38 -16.38 -4.24
C MET A 4 8.71 -16.34 -3.49
N THR A 5 8.79 -15.59 -2.38
CA THR A 5 10.04 -15.35 -1.65
C THR A 5 10.21 -16.24 -0.42
N VAL A 6 9.11 -16.63 0.24
CA VAL A 6 9.17 -17.48 1.44
C VAL A 6 9.26 -18.94 1.00
N ARG A 7 10.44 -19.56 1.20
CA ARG A 7 10.68 -20.99 0.93
C ARG A 7 10.09 -21.85 2.05
N ALA A 8 8.78 -22.01 2.06
CA ALA A 8 8.05 -22.83 3.04
C ALA A 8 6.77 -23.39 2.42
N GLU A 9 6.09 -24.27 3.16
CA GLU A 9 4.78 -24.79 2.75
C GLU A 9 3.77 -23.66 2.50
N LYS A 10 2.83 -23.90 1.58
CA LYS A 10 1.79 -22.94 1.19
C LYS A 10 1.01 -22.37 2.38
N LYS A 11 0.80 -23.16 3.44
CA LYS A 11 0.16 -22.72 4.68
C LYS A 11 0.97 -21.62 5.38
N VAL A 12 2.29 -21.82 5.50
CA VAL A 12 3.21 -20.85 6.10
C VAL A 12 3.31 -19.59 5.25
N GLN A 13 3.45 -19.73 3.92
CA GLN A 13 3.46 -18.59 3.00
C GLN A 13 2.20 -17.74 3.11
N LYS A 14 1.02 -18.39 3.24
CA LYS A 14 -0.26 -17.72 3.43
C LYS A 14 -0.28 -16.92 4.73
N ILE A 15 0.17 -17.52 5.85
CA ILE A 15 0.24 -16.86 7.15
C ILE A 15 1.20 -15.67 7.09
N ALA A 16 2.38 -15.84 6.49
CA ALA A 16 3.34 -14.76 6.31
C ALA A 16 2.75 -13.59 5.51
N HIS A 17 2.08 -13.87 4.38
CA HIS A 17 1.38 -12.85 3.59
C HIS A 17 0.37 -12.07 4.44
N PHE A 18 -0.47 -12.77 5.19
CA PHE A 18 -1.49 -12.17 6.03
C PHE A 18 -0.93 -11.29 7.16
N LEU A 19 0.09 -11.79 7.88
CA LEU A 19 0.74 -11.06 8.97
C LEU A 19 1.49 -9.83 8.46
N LEU A 20 2.18 -9.92 7.32
CA LEU A 20 2.85 -8.77 6.71
C LEU A 20 1.85 -7.66 6.36
N HIS A 21 0.69 -8.02 5.81
CA HIS A 21 -0.37 -7.05 5.56
C HIS A 21 -0.99 -6.48 6.84
N LEU A 22 -1.15 -7.28 7.89
CA LEU A 22 -1.61 -6.80 9.20
C LEU A 22 -0.63 -5.77 9.80
N CYS A 23 0.67 -6.06 9.76
CA CYS A 23 1.71 -5.10 10.18
C CYS A 23 1.63 -3.80 9.35
N ALA A 24 1.44 -3.90 8.03
CA ALA A 24 1.29 -2.73 7.17
C ALA A 24 0.03 -1.89 7.53
N ILE A 25 -1.09 -2.52 7.87
CA ILE A 25 -2.29 -1.83 8.35
C ILE A 25 -1.99 -1.09 9.65
N ILE A 26 -1.36 -1.73 10.62
CA ILE A 26 -1.01 -1.10 11.91
C ILE A 26 -0.11 0.11 11.70
N LEU A 27 0.95 -0.02 10.89
CA LEU A 27 1.83 1.10 10.56
C LEU A 27 1.08 2.23 9.82
N GLY A 28 0.15 1.88 8.93
CA GLY A 28 -0.71 2.84 8.25
C GLY A 28 -1.64 3.60 9.20
N ILE A 29 -2.24 2.94 10.19
CA ILE A 29 -3.06 3.58 11.23
C ILE A 29 -2.21 4.59 12.02
N VAL A 30 -1.00 4.20 12.42
CA VAL A 30 -0.07 5.09 13.13
C VAL A 30 0.30 6.30 12.28
N GLY A 31 0.59 6.11 11.00
CA GLY A 31 0.89 7.19 10.05
C GLY A 31 -0.29 8.17 9.86
N LEU A 32 -1.50 7.65 9.66
CA LEU A 32 -2.70 8.48 9.57
C LEU A 32 -2.95 9.24 10.87
N HIS A 33 -2.87 8.56 12.02
CA HIS A 33 -3.04 9.20 13.32
C HIS A 33 -2.05 10.36 13.51
N ALA A 34 -0.77 10.15 13.13
CA ALA A 34 0.24 11.21 13.20
C ALA A 34 -0.11 12.41 12.30
N ALA A 35 -0.60 12.18 11.08
CA ALA A 35 -1.00 13.23 10.15
C ALA A 35 -2.20 14.05 10.67
N PHE A 36 -3.27 13.37 11.12
CA PHE A 36 -4.45 14.04 11.69
C PHE A 36 -4.08 14.82 12.96
N LYS A 37 -3.32 14.21 13.87
CA LYS A 37 -2.86 14.87 15.10
C LYS A 37 -1.99 16.09 14.82
N TYR A 38 -1.16 16.05 13.77
CA TYR A 38 -0.38 17.21 13.34
C TYR A 38 -1.28 18.35 12.86
N HIS A 39 -2.29 18.06 12.04
CA HIS A 39 -3.24 19.08 11.58
C HIS A 39 -4.04 19.68 12.74
N ASP A 40 -4.57 18.85 13.65
CA ASP A 40 -5.36 19.30 14.78
C ASP A 40 -4.55 20.24 15.69
N ARG A 41 -3.29 19.89 15.98
CA ARG A 41 -2.38 20.73 16.78
C ARG A 41 -2.01 22.05 16.09
N ARG A 42 -2.07 22.10 14.77
CA ARG A 42 -1.74 23.29 13.97
C ARG A 42 -2.97 24.08 13.53
N GLY A 43 -4.18 23.64 13.91
CA GLY A 43 -5.44 24.24 13.45
C GLY A 43 -5.65 24.13 11.94
N LEU A 44 -5.03 23.14 11.29
CA LEU A 44 -5.14 22.94 9.84
C LEU A 44 -6.39 22.12 9.52
N ARG A 45 -7.03 22.44 8.40
CA ARG A 45 -8.17 21.66 7.91
C ARG A 45 -7.68 20.29 7.45
N ASN A 46 -8.39 19.24 7.84
CA ASN A 46 -8.13 17.87 7.38
C ASN A 46 -8.75 17.63 5.99
N LEU A 47 -8.22 16.62 5.28
CA LEU A 47 -8.80 16.05 4.05
C LEU A 47 -9.15 17.06 2.93
N TYR A 48 -8.31 18.08 2.70
CA TYR A 48 -8.55 19.07 1.64
C TYR A 48 -7.73 18.83 0.37
N SER A 49 -6.61 18.11 0.45
CA SER A 49 -5.71 17.92 -0.69
C SER A 49 -6.05 16.65 -1.47
N PHE A 50 -5.73 16.63 -2.77
CA PHE A 50 -5.90 15.43 -3.59
C PHE A 50 -5.17 14.21 -2.99
N HIS A 51 -3.92 14.39 -2.53
CA HIS A 51 -3.16 13.38 -1.79
C HIS A 51 -3.96 12.77 -0.62
N SER A 52 -4.61 13.62 0.18
CA SER A 52 -5.37 13.15 1.34
C SER A 52 -6.62 12.34 0.95
N TRP A 53 -7.28 12.68 -0.16
CA TRP A 53 -8.45 11.95 -0.68
C TRP A 53 -8.05 10.58 -1.21
N ILE A 54 -7.01 10.53 -2.05
CA ILE A 54 -6.52 9.24 -2.55
C ILE A 54 -5.95 8.40 -1.41
N GLY A 55 -5.28 9.01 -0.43
CA GLY A 55 -4.69 8.30 0.71
C GLY A 55 -5.73 7.61 1.59
N ILE A 56 -6.76 8.33 2.02
CA ILE A 56 -7.82 7.73 2.84
C ILE A 56 -8.64 6.70 2.05
N GLY A 57 -8.95 6.97 0.78
CA GLY A 57 -9.65 6.03 -0.09
C GLY A 57 -8.87 4.73 -0.28
N THR A 58 -7.57 4.85 -0.57
CA THR A 58 -6.66 3.71 -0.71
C THR A 58 -6.58 2.90 0.58
N PHE A 59 -6.49 3.56 1.73
CA PHE A 59 -6.38 2.89 3.02
C PHE A 59 -7.65 2.11 3.37
N CYS A 60 -8.83 2.69 3.13
CA CYS A 60 -10.11 2.00 3.27
C CYS A 60 -10.21 0.76 2.36
N LEU A 61 -9.84 0.90 1.08
CA LEU A 61 -9.82 -0.22 0.14
C LEU A 61 -8.83 -1.32 0.56
N TYR A 62 -7.68 -0.93 1.13
CA TYR A 62 -6.68 -1.87 1.62
C TYR A 62 -7.19 -2.71 2.80
N ILE A 63 -7.85 -2.08 3.77
CA ILE A 63 -8.49 -2.78 4.89
C ILE A 63 -9.58 -3.72 4.37
N LEU A 64 -10.45 -3.24 3.47
CA LEU A 64 -11.51 -4.06 2.88
C LEU A 64 -10.93 -5.28 2.16
N GLN A 65 -9.88 -5.10 1.36
CA GLN A 65 -9.20 -6.17 0.65
C GLN A 65 -8.61 -7.21 1.62
N TRP A 66 -8.05 -6.75 2.74
CA TRP A 66 -7.50 -7.64 3.77
C TRP A 66 -8.59 -8.42 4.49
N VAL A 67 -9.71 -7.79 4.86
CA VAL A 67 -10.86 -8.46 5.51
C VAL A 67 -11.48 -9.50 4.57
N ILE A 68 -11.69 -9.15 3.30
CA ILE A 68 -12.17 -10.12 2.29
C ILE A 68 -11.16 -11.27 2.17
N GLY A 69 -9.86 -10.96 2.11
CA GLY A 69 -8.80 -11.98 2.06
C GLY A 69 -8.82 -12.92 3.27
N LEU A 70 -9.06 -12.40 4.47
CA LEU A 70 -9.20 -13.17 5.71
C LEU A 70 -10.39 -14.14 5.62
N CYS A 71 -11.58 -13.62 5.31
CA CYS A 71 -12.81 -14.42 5.22
C CYS A 71 -12.73 -15.49 4.13
N MET A 72 -12.16 -15.15 2.97
CA MET A 72 -12.13 -16.04 1.81
C MET A 72 -11.00 -17.08 1.88
N TYR A 73 -9.79 -16.68 2.30
CA TYR A 73 -8.60 -17.50 2.13
C TYR A 73 -8.00 -18.02 3.44
N MET A 74 -8.23 -17.39 4.58
CA MET A 74 -7.73 -17.86 5.88
C MET A 74 -8.71 -18.76 6.60
N LEU A 75 -9.99 -18.38 6.65
CA LEU A 75 -11.00 -19.19 7.33
C LEU A 75 -11.37 -20.45 6.53
N PRO A 76 -11.69 -21.57 7.21
CA PRO A 76 -12.03 -22.82 6.54
C PRO A 76 -13.43 -22.81 5.89
N TYR A 77 -14.30 -21.87 6.28
CA TYR A 77 -15.75 -21.89 6.01
C TYR A 77 -16.15 -21.64 4.55
N THR A 78 -15.29 -21.04 3.73
CA THR A 78 -15.64 -20.63 2.37
C THR A 78 -15.52 -21.79 1.38
N ARG A 79 -16.52 -22.03 0.51
CA ARG A 79 -16.46 -23.09 -0.51
C ARG A 79 -15.29 -22.88 -1.49
N ARG A 80 -14.72 -23.98 -2.01
CA ARG A 80 -13.56 -23.91 -2.94
C ARG A 80 -13.87 -23.16 -4.23
N GLU A 81 -15.06 -23.35 -4.78
CA GLU A 81 -15.53 -22.67 -6.01
C GLU A 81 -15.56 -21.15 -5.84
N THR A 82 -16.17 -20.67 -4.74
CA THR A 82 -16.23 -19.23 -4.44
C THR A 82 -14.84 -18.62 -4.30
N ARG A 83 -13.89 -19.35 -3.68
CA ARG A 83 -12.49 -18.89 -3.58
C ARG A 83 -11.82 -18.80 -4.96
N ALA A 84 -12.09 -19.76 -5.85
CA ALA A 84 -11.51 -19.79 -7.19
C ALA A 84 -12.01 -18.63 -8.05
N VAL A 85 -13.32 -18.33 -8.02
CA VAL A 85 -13.92 -17.21 -8.76
C VAL A 85 -13.42 -15.85 -8.25
N ASN A 86 -13.20 -15.71 -6.94
CA ASN A 86 -12.75 -14.44 -6.35
C ASN A 86 -11.22 -14.24 -6.40
N LEU A 87 -10.43 -15.27 -6.69
CA LEU A 87 -8.97 -15.18 -6.68
C LEU A 87 -8.41 -14.15 -7.69
N PRO A 88 -8.90 -14.08 -8.94
CA PRO A 88 -8.46 -13.04 -9.88
C PRO A 88 -8.76 -11.62 -9.35
N TRP A 89 -9.93 -11.41 -8.76
CA TRP A 89 -10.31 -10.12 -8.16
C TRP A 89 -9.42 -9.77 -6.97
N HIS A 90 -9.08 -10.73 -6.12
CA HIS A 90 -8.19 -10.51 -5.00
C HIS A 90 -6.77 -10.10 -5.46
N ILE A 91 -6.24 -10.75 -6.50
CA ILE A 91 -4.90 -10.43 -7.00
C ILE A 91 -4.90 -9.07 -7.73
N SER A 92 -5.85 -8.86 -8.65
CA SER A 92 -5.94 -7.61 -9.41
C SER A 92 -6.24 -6.41 -8.51
N GLY A 93 -7.16 -6.55 -7.56
CA GLY A 93 -7.47 -5.52 -6.57
C GLY A 93 -6.28 -5.20 -5.67
N GLY A 94 -5.51 -6.22 -5.24
CA GLY A 94 -4.28 -6.02 -4.47
C GLY A 94 -3.22 -5.21 -5.24
N ARG A 95 -3.06 -5.47 -6.54
CA ARG A 95 -2.15 -4.71 -7.42
C ARG A 95 -2.63 -3.26 -7.62
N ALA A 96 -3.92 -3.07 -7.87
CA ALA A 96 -4.50 -1.74 -8.02
C ALA A 96 -4.29 -0.88 -6.76
N ILE A 97 -4.54 -1.45 -5.58
CA ILE A 97 -4.30 -0.77 -4.30
C ILE A 97 -2.81 -0.45 -4.12
N PHE A 98 -1.90 -1.35 -4.49
CA PHE A 98 -0.47 -1.10 -4.43
C PHE A 98 -0.05 0.11 -5.30
N TYR A 99 -0.58 0.24 -6.51
CA TYR A 99 -0.35 1.43 -7.34
C TYR A 99 -0.94 2.70 -6.72
N MET A 100 -2.14 2.63 -6.14
CA MET A 100 -2.72 3.78 -5.45
C MET A 100 -1.89 4.21 -4.24
N ILE A 101 -1.27 3.28 -3.51
CA ILE A 101 -0.32 3.57 -2.42
C ILE A 101 0.90 4.30 -2.96
N ILE A 102 1.46 3.87 -4.09
CA ILE A 102 2.60 4.54 -4.73
C ILE A 102 2.20 5.98 -5.13
N VAL A 103 1.08 6.17 -5.83
CA VAL A 103 0.59 7.51 -6.21
C VAL A 103 0.36 8.38 -4.96
N THR A 104 -0.20 7.81 -3.90
CA THR A 104 -0.37 8.49 -2.61
C THR A 104 0.98 8.92 -2.03
N ALA A 105 1.99 8.06 -2.00
CA ALA A 105 3.31 8.39 -1.50
C ALA A 105 3.99 9.50 -2.33
N LEU A 106 3.96 9.40 -3.66
CA LEU A 106 4.59 10.36 -4.57
C LEU A 106 3.93 11.75 -4.46
N THR A 107 2.60 11.81 -4.45
CA THR A 107 1.86 13.07 -4.27
C THR A 107 2.07 13.67 -2.89
N GLY A 108 2.25 12.84 -1.85
CA GLY A 108 2.55 13.29 -0.49
C GLY A 108 3.94 13.92 -0.37
N LEU A 109 4.96 13.29 -0.96
CA LEU A 109 6.32 13.83 -1.05
C LEU A 109 6.34 15.16 -1.80
N MET A 110 5.67 15.22 -2.95
CA MET A 110 5.53 16.45 -3.73
C MET A 110 4.85 17.56 -2.93
N GLN A 111 3.69 17.28 -2.32
CA GLN A 111 2.95 18.25 -1.50
C GLN A 111 3.80 18.74 -0.32
N LYS A 112 4.56 17.85 0.34
CA LYS A 112 5.42 18.24 1.46
C LYS A 112 6.57 19.14 1.02
N SER A 113 7.23 18.81 -0.08
CA SER A 113 8.28 19.65 -0.68
C SER A 113 7.75 21.05 -1.02
N THR A 114 6.56 21.12 -1.64
CA THR A 114 5.90 22.40 -1.96
C THR A 114 5.55 23.20 -0.71
N PHE A 115 5.02 22.56 0.34
CA PHE A 115 4.67 23.24 1.59
C PHE A 115 5.86 23.75 2.38
N LEU A 116 7.00 23.06 2.29
CA LEU A 116 8.26 23.54 2.85
C LEU A 116 8.91 24.63 1.99
N GLN A 117 8.39 24.90 0.79
CA GLN A 117 8.94 25.86 -0.17
C GLN A 117 10.45 25.63 -0.41
N LEU A 118 10.85 24.36 -0.54
CA LEU A 118 12.26 24.01 -0.65
C LEU A 118 12.89 24.68 -1.89
N PRO A 119 14.11 25.26 -1.76
CA PRO A 119 14.79 25.83 -2.91
C PRO A 119 15.03 24.79 -3.99
N LEU A 120 14.88 25.22 -5.25
CA LEU A 120 15.22 24.40 -6.40
C LEU A 120 16.68 23.93 -6.28
N PHE A 121 16.92 22.65 -6.53
CA PHE A 121 18.24 22.01 -6.45
C PHE A 121 18.92 22.07 -5.07
N SER A 122 18.18 22.35 -4.00
CA SER A 122 18.67 22.09 -2.64
C SER A 122 18.90 20.59 -2.42
N GLY A 123 19.86 20.25 -1.56
CA GLY A 123 20.15 18.85 -1.22
C GLY A 123 18.90 18.09 -0.73
N GLU A 124 18.05 18.75 0.06
CA GLU A 124 16.78 18.17 0.55
C GLU A 124 15.77 17.94 -0.58
N SER A 125 15.57 18.91 -1.48
CA SER A 125 14.67 18.74 -2.63
C SER A 125 15.15 17.64 -3.57
N ILE A 126 16.47 17.55 -3.80
CA ILE A 126 17.08 16.49 -4.61
C ILE A 126 16.84 15.13 -3.95
N LEU A 127 17.08 15.01 -2.64
CA LEU A 127 16.86 13.78 -1.88
C LEU A 127 15.40 13.31 -1.95
N ILE A 128 14.44 14.22 -1.78
CA ILE A 128 12.99 13.90 -1.88
C ILE A 128 12.65 13.38 -3.28
N ASN A 129 13.17 14.01 -4.34
CA ASN A 129 12.94 13.58 -5.72
C ASN A 129 13.56 12.20 -6.00
N PHE A 130 14.78 11.95 -5.53
CA PHE A 130 15.40 10.62 -5.63
C PHE A 130 14.58 9.57 -4.89
N LEU A 131 14.15 9.84 -3.65
CA LEU A 131 13.30 8.94 -2.88
C LEU A 131 12.00 8.60 -3.65
N ALA A 132 11.36 9.60 -4.26
CA ALA A 132 10.18 9.41 -5.09
C ALA A 132 10.45 8.47 -6.28
N ILE A 133 11.58 8.66 -6.99
CA ILE A 133 11.99 7.77 -8.08
C ILE A 133 12.23 6.35 -7.58
N PHE A 134 12.92 6.17 -6.44
CA PHE A 134 13.17 4.85 -5.87
C PHE A 134 11.86 4.13 -5.46
N ILE A 135 10.89 4.84 -4.90
CA ILE A 135 9.57 4.29 -4.58
C ILE A 135 8.87 3.81 -5.86
N LEU A 136 8.92 4.60 -6.94
CA LEU A 136 8.32 4.24 -8.22
C LEU A 136 8.98 3.00 -8.83
N LEU A 137 10.32 2.96 -8.89
CA LEU A 137 11.07 1.83 -9.43
C LEU A 137 10.87 0.56 -8.60
N PHE A 138 10.83 0.69 -7.27
CA PHE A 138 10.47 -0.41 -6.38
C PHE A 138 9.06 -0.94 -6.70
N GLY A 139 8.09 -0.05 -6.90
CA GLY A 139 6.74 -0.41 -7.32
C GLY A 139 6.69 -1.22 -8.62
N VAL A 140 7.38 -0.73 -9.65
CA VAL A 140 7.44 -1.38 -10.97
C VAL A 140 8.09 -2.76 -10.88
N THR A 141 9.21 -2.88 -10.18
CA THR A 141 9.92 -4.15 -10.02
C THR A 141 9.13 -5.19 -9.23
N VAL A 142 8.45 -4.78 -8.15
CA VAL A 142 7.52 -5.65 -7.41
C VAL A 142 6.37 -6.12 -8.30
N ASP A 143 5.80 -5.23 -9.10
CA ASP A 143 4.69 -5.59 -9.98
C ASP A 143 5.10 -6.54 -11.11
N PHE A 144 6.26 -6.32 -11.73
CA PHE A 144 6.82 -7.25 -12.69
C PHE A 144 7.09 -8.61 -12.06
N SER A 145 7.65 -8.66 -10.85
CA SER A 145 7.90 -9.92 -10.15
C SER A 145 6.61 -10.70 -9.89
N VAL A 146 5.55 -10.01 -9.44
CA VAL A 146 4.24 -10.64 -9.19
C VAL A 146 3.55 -11.07 -10.49
N SER A 147 3.69 -10.29 -11.56
CA SER A 147 3.07 -10.57 -12.86
C SER A 147 3.77 -11.71 -13.59
N LEU A 148 5.10 -11.68 -13.66
CA LEU A 148 5.91 -12.69 -14.32
C LEU A 148 5.96 -14.01 -13.56
N GLY A 149 5.90 -13.98 -12.22
CA GLY A 149 5.83 -15.20 -11.44
C GLY A 149 4.51 -15.99 -11.59
N ARG A 150 3.58 -15.55 -12.44
CA ARG A 150 2.45 -16.38 -12.91
C ARG A 150 2.81 -17.27 -14.11
N TYR A 151 3.92 -16.99 -14.78
CA TYR A 151 4.40 -17.71 -15.98
C TYR A 151 5.63 -18.60 -15.69
N ALA A 152 6.15 -18.57 -14.46
CA ALA A 152 7.25 -19.42 -13.98
C ALA A 152 6.69 -20.55 -13.10
#